data_AF-A0A7S4HH73-F1
#
_entry.id   AF-A0A7S4HH73-F1
#
_cell.length_a   1.000
_cell.length_b   1.000
_cell.length_c   1.000
_cell.angle_alpha   90.00
_cell.angle_beta   90.00
_cell.angle_gamma   90.00
#
_symmetry.space_group_name_H-M   'P 1'
#
loop_
_entity.id
_entity.type
_entity.pdbx_description
1 polymer ?
#
loop_
_entity_poly.entity_id
_entity_poly.type
_entity_poly.pdbx_seq_one_letter_code
_entity_poly.pdbx_strand_id
1 'polypeptide(L)'
;MSGEPETPKVFPGPVIDEEQPVIPTVPESVLRKKKSLETYKLNKEARLIEIQKKKEKQRNKKIQFKRAEHIVQNFRKTNASAKRARRLSTDGKTLQIKEPAKLVLVVRVKGQPDRDMDDRTQRILNSFRLTKVNFARLLELNDYTKKMIRIIEPFVTYGYPTKKTVQDLVYKRGMILQDGNLVPITSNELIEEHLGKHDVICLEDIIHELFTCGEHFKEVNNFLCPFKLSPPKLIEGTRKVLVKETPATGNRKDEINDFVQAMN
;
A
#
# COMPACT_ATOMS: atom_id res chain seq x y z
N MET A 1 -71.48 92.29 36.53
CA MET A 1 -71.24 91.61 37.82
C MET A 1 -70.15 90.58 37.62
N SER A 2 -69.29 90.42 38.62
CA SER A 2 -68.27 89.38 38.83
C SER A 2 -67.19 89.19 37.76
N GLY A 3 -66.03 89.83 37.98
CA GLY A 3 -64.76 89.35 37.45
C GLY A 3 -64.27 88.13 38.24
N GLU A 4 -63.76 87.14 37.51
CA GLU A 4 -63.11 85.95 38.06
C GLU A 4 -61.60 86.18 38.27
N PRO A 5 -60.97 85.60 39.30
CA PRO A 5 -59.59 85.87 39.67
C PRO A 5 -58.58 84.95 38.96
N GLU A 6 -57.40 85.50 38.67
CA GLU A 6 -56.25 84.80 38.08
C GLU A 6 -55.62 83.75 39.01
N THR A 7 -55.26 82.58 38.48
CA THR A 7 -54.41 81.58 39.15
C THR A 7 -52.98 81.60 38.60
N PRO A 8 -51.92 81.56 39.45
CA PRO A 8 -50.53 81.72 39.02
C PRO A 8 -49.93 80.46 38.38
N LYS A 9 -49.05 80.68 37.38
CA LYS A 9 -48.34 79.67 36.59
C LYS A 9 -47.24 78.96 37.40
N VAL A 10 -47.19 77.63 37.30
CA VAL A 10 -46.10 76.77 37.83
C VAL A 10 -45.21 76.35 36.67
N PHE A 11 -43.90 76.61 36.76
CA PHE A 11 -42.88 76.15 35.80
C PHE A 11 -42.19 74.88 36.32
N PRO A 12 -42.03 73.81 35.52
CA PRO A 12 -41.13 72.71 35.84
C PRO A 12 -39.72 72.94 35.25
N GLY A 13 -38.68 72.59 36.02
CA GLY A 13 -37.25 72.80 35.70
C GLY A 13 -36.67 71.88 34.61
N PRO A 14 -35.38 72.08 34.24
CA PRO A 14 -34.79 71.52 33.03
C PRO A 14 -34.41 70.04 33.18
N VAL A 15 -34.76 69.24 32.16
CA VAL A 15 -34.37 67.84 31.98
C VAL A 15 -32.96 67.81 31.37
N ILE A 16 -32.03 67.09 32.02
CA ILE A 16 -30.69 66.82 31.50
C ILE A 16 -30.75 65.42 30.88
N ASP A 17 -30.70 65.33 29.54
CA ASP A 17 -30.66 64.06 28.82
C ASP A 17 -29.22 63.54 28.74
N GLU A 18 -29.00 62.30 29.18
CA GLU A 18 -27.75 61.56 29.05
C GLU A 18 -27.50 61.17 27.58
N GLU A 19 -26.44 61.70 26.97
CA GLU A 19 -26.00 61.30 25.63
C GLU A 19 -25.40 59.88 25.64
N GLN A 20 -26.07 58.93 24.97
CA GLN A 20 -25.48 57.62 24.66
C GLN A 20 -24.48 57.71 23.50
N PRO A 21 -23.35 56.98 23.54
CA PRO A 21 -22.33 57.04 22.49
C PRO A 21 -22.85 56.44 21.17
N VAL A 22 -22.91 57.27 20.12
CA VAL A 22 -23.35 56.90 18.78
C VAL A 22 -22.35 55.90 18.17
N ILE A 23 -22.74 54.63 18.06
CA ILE A 23 -21.97 53.63 17.30
C ILE A 23 -22.04 54.02 15.81
N PRO A 24 -20.91 54.14 15.10
CA PRO A 24 -20.90 54.50 13.69
C PRO A 24 -21.64 53.43 12.89
N THR A 25 -22.85 53.77 12.45
CA THR A 25 -23.73 52.91 11.65
C THR A 25 -23.23 52.90 10.22
N VAL A 26 -22.53 51.83 9.86
CA VAL A 26 -22.03 51.63 8.49
C VAL A 26 -23.23 51.41 7.56
N PRO A 27 -23.34 52.15 6.44
CA PRO A 27 -24.45 51.99 5.50
C PRO A 27 -24.53 50.56 4.95
N GLU A 28 -25.75 50.04 4.83
CA GLU A 28 -26.01 48.68 4.33
C GLU A 28 -25.39 48.42 2.95
N SER A 29 -25.32 49.45 2.11
CA SER A 29 -24.69 49.41 0.79
C SER A 29 -23.18 49.09 0.85
N VAL A 30 -22.48 49.56 1.88
CA VAL A 30 -21.05 49.30 2.11
C VAL A 30 -20.85 47.87 2.61
N LEU A 31 -21.73 47.38 3.48
CA LEU A 31 -21.71 45.99 3.96
C LEU A 31 -21.99 44.99 2.82
N ARG A 32 -22.96 45.28 1.95
CA ARG A 32 -23.24 44.48 0.74
C ARG A 32 -22.05 44.45 -0.21
N LYS A 33 -21.38 45.59 -0.45
CA LYS A 33 -20.15 45.66 -1.26
C LYS A 33 -19.02 44.83 -0.66
N LYS A 34 -18.78 44.91 0.66
CA LYS A 34 -17.75 44.10 1.35
C LYS A 34 -18.00 42.59 1.19
N LYS A 35 -19.23 42.12 1.43
CA LYS A 35 -19.61 40.72 1.23
C LYS A 35 -19.44 40.26 -0.23
N SER A 36 -19.79 41.10 -1.20
CA SER A 36 -19.61 40.77 -2.63
C SER A 36 -18.13 40.66 -3.03
N LEU A 37 -17.26 41.49 -2.45
CA LEU A 37 -15.82 41.42 -2.68
C LEU A 37 -15.19 40.19 -2.03
N GLU A 38 -15.63 39.84 -0.83
CA GLU A 38 -15.16 38.66 -0.09
C GLU A 38 -15.55 37.36 -0.80
N THR A 39 -16.81 37.23 -1.21
CA THR A 39 -17.29 36.09 -2.01
C THR A 39 -16.56 35.98 -3.36
N TYR A 40 -16.29 37.12 -4.03
CA TYR A 40 -15.50 37.13 -5.26
C TYR A 40 -14.05 36.65 -5.04
N LYS A 41 -13.39 37.10 -3.97
CA LYS A 41 -12.03 36.66 -3.62
C LYS A 41 -11.98 35.16 -3.32
N LEU A 42 -12.90 34.67 -2.49
CA LEU A 42 -13.02 33.24 -2.16
C LEU A 42 -13.23 32.38 -3.42
N ASN A 43 -14.11 32.80 -4.33
CA ASN A 43 -14.34 32.09 -5.59
C ASN A 43 -13.11 32.10 -6.51
N LYS A 44 -12.36 33.19 -6.55
CA LYS A 44 -11.12 33.30 -7.32
C LYS A 44 -10.04 32.37 -6.77
N GLU A 45 -9.88 32.32 -5.45
CA GLU A 45 -8.95 31.43 -4.76
C GLU A 45 -9.31 29.96 -4.97
N ALA A 46 -10.58 29.59 -4.81
CA ALA A 46 -11.07 28.25 -5.09
C ALA A 46 -10.77 27.81 -6.54
N ARG A 47 -11.00 28.70 -7.52
CA ARG A 47 -10.71 28.43 -8.94
C ARG A 47 -9.21 28.26 -9.22
N LEU A 48 -8.36 29.02 -8.54
CA LEU A 48 -6.90 28.88 -8.65
C LEU A 48 -6.42 27.54 -8.08
N ILE A 49 -6.95 27.13 -6.92
CA ILE A 49 -6.67 25.83 -6.30
C ILE A 49 -7.11 24.69 -7.22
N GLU A 50 -8.29 24.78 -7.84
CA GLU A 50 -8.75 23.78 -8.82
C GLU A 50 -7.84 23.67 -10.05
N ILE A 51 -7.39 24.81 -10.58
CA ILE A 51 -6.47 24.84 -11.73
C ILE A 51 -5.13 24.20 -11.35
N GLN A 52 -4.60 24.50 -10.15
CA GLN A 52 -3.38 23.88 -9.64
C GLN A 52 -3.55 22.36 -9.48
N LYS A 53 -4.63 21.91 -8.83
CA LYS A 53 -4.95 20.47 -8.71
C LYS A 53 -5.08 19.78 -10.06
N LYS A 54 -5.70 20.42 -11.07
CA LYS A 54 -5.79 19.89 -12.44
C LYS A 54 -4.42 19.78 -13.11
N LYS A 55 -3.56 20.80 -12.96
CA LYS A 55 -2.19 20.79 -13.50
C LYS A 55 -1.32 19.72 -12.84
N GLU A 56 -1.39 19.57 -11.52
CA GLU A 56 -0.71 18.50 -10.79
C GLU A 56 -1.21 17.12 -11.22
N LYS A 57 -2.53 16.91 -11.33
CA LYS A 57 -3.08 15.67 -11.89
C LYS A 57 -2.56 15.38 -13.30
N GLN A 58 -2.42 16.39 -14.16
CA GLN A 58 -1.86 16.21 -15.51
C GLN A 58 -0.36 15.89 -15.49
N ARG A 59 0.41 16.52 -14.59
CA ARG A 59 1.84 16.26 -14.43
C ARG A 59 2.08 14.87 -13.85
N ASN A 60 1.33 14.48 -12.82
CA ASN A 60 1.36 13.15 -12.23
C ASN A 60 0.94 12.09 -13.26
N LYS A 61 -0.11 12.33 -14.07
CA LYS A 61 -0.44 11.44 -15.20
C LYS A 61 0.72 11.25 -16.18
N LYS A 62 1.51 12.30 -16.47
CA LYS A 62 2.70 12.19 -17.35
C LYS A 62 3.84 11.39 -16.71
N ILE A 63 4.07 11.55 -15.41
CA ILE A 63 5.11 10.82 -14.66
C ILE A 63 4.70 9.35 -14.43
N GLN A 64 3.41 9.12 -14.13
CA GLN A 64 2.76 7.81 -14.00
C GLN A 64 2.84 7.03 -15.32
N PHE A 65 2.84 7.73 -16.46
CA PHE A 65 3.18 7.19 -17.77
C PHE A 65 4.71 7.24 -18.01
N LYS A 66 5.53 6.61 -17.16
CA LYS A 66 6.70 5.91 -17.73
C LYS A 66 6.09 5.00 -18.79
N ARG A 67 6.23 5.34 -20.09
CA ARG A 67 5.46 4.68 -21.15
C ARG A 67 5.54 3.18 -20.96
N ALA A 68 4.42 2.47 -21.02
CA ALA A 68 4.41 1.00 -21.01
C ALA A 68 5.45 0.44 -22.01
N GLU A 69 5.67 1.17 -23.10
CA GLU A 69 6.77 0.97 -24.06
C GLU A 69 8.15 0.83 -23.40
N HIS A 70 8.53 1.69 -22.46
CA HIS A 70 9.84 1.67 -21.80
C HIS A 70 10.02 0.46 -20.90
N ILE A 71 8.98 0.07 -20.14
CA ILE A 71 9.00 -1.14 -19.31
C ILE A 71 9.12 -2.39 -20.19
N VAL A 72 8.31 -2.46 -21.25
CA VAL A 72 8.34 -3.56 -22.22
C VAL A 72 9.67 -3.59 -22.96
N GLN A 73 10.23 -2.45 -23.33
CA GLN A 73 11.51 -2.34 -24.00
C GLN A 73 12.65 -2.80 -23.09
N ASN A 74 12.65 -2.39 -21.82
CA ASN A 74 13.62 -2.85 -20.85
C ASN A 74 13.53 -4.36 -20.66
N PHE A 75 12.32 -4.90 -20.43
CA PHE A 75 12.10 -6.35 -20.32
C PHE A 75 12.57 -7.13 -21.56
N ARG A 76 12.30 -6.62 -22.77
CA ARG A 76 12.79 -7.20 -24.02
C ARG A 76 14.32 -7.18 -24.09
N LYS A 77 14.95 -6.06 -23.70
CA LYS A 77 16.42 -5.91 -23.66
C LYS A 77 17.05 -6.89 -22.65
N THR A 78 16.55 -6.98 -21.43
CA THR A 78 17.08 -7.92 -20.41
C THR A 78 16.90 -9.38 -20.82
N ASN A 79 15.78 -9.74 -21.43
CA ASN A 79 15.57 -11.10 -21.93
C ASN A 79 16.48 -11.43 -23.11
N ALA A 80 16.68 -10.48 -24.02
CA ALA A 80 17.59 -10.64 -25.15
C ALA A 80 19.04 -10.78 -24.69
N SER A 81 19.48 -9.97 -23.72
CA SER A 81 20.83 -10.08 -23.14
C SER A 81 21.02 -11.40 -22.40
N ALA A 82 20.03 -11.86 -21.60
CA ALA A 82 20.09 -13.16 -20.92
C ALA A 82 20.15 -14.34 -21.90
N LYS A 83 19.38 -14.30 -23.00
CA LYS A 83 19.45 -15.32 -24.07
C LYS A 83 20.81 -15.31 -24.77
N ARG A 84 21.34 -14.12 -25.08
CA ARG A 84 22.65 -13.96 -25.71
C ARG A 84 23.76 -14.52 -24.81
N ALA A 85 23.71 -14.18 -23.53
CA ALA A 85 24.62 -14.72 -22.54
C ALA A 85 24.56 -16.25 -22.52
N ARG A 86 23.35 -16.85 -22.42
CA ARG A 86 23.18 -18.31 -22.44
C ARG A 86 23.84 -18.96 -23.66
N ARG A 87 23.67 -18.40 -24.86
CA ARG A 87 24.31 -18.91 -26.09
C ARG A 87 25.82 -18.89 -25.98
N LEU A 88 26.40 -17.77 -25.54
CA LEU A 88 27.85 -17.61 -25.36
C LEU A 88 28.44 -18.62 -24.35
N SER A 89 27.66 -19.02 -23.35
CA SER A 89 28.05 -20.03 -22.37
C SER A 89 27.94 -21.46 -22.91
N THR A 90 26.95 -21.75 -23.76
CA THR A 90 26.86 -23.04 -24.46
C THR A 90 28.02 -23.26 -25.42
N ASP A 91 28.57 -22.19 -26.00
CA ASP A 91 29.78 -22.21 -26.85
C ASP A 91 31.07 -22.53 -26.05
N GLY A 92 30.96 -22.79 -24.73
CA GLY A 92 32.02 -23.34 -23.88
C GLY A 92 33.10 -22.35 -23.43
N LYS A 93 33.04 -21.10 -23.89
CA LYS A 93 34.08 -20.08 -23.62
C LYS A 93 33.91 -19.35 -22.29
N THR A 94 32.72 -19.39 -21.66
CA THR A 94 32.46 -18.72 -20.38
C THR A 94 31.46 -19.48 -19.50
N LEU A 95 31.90 -19.85 -18.30
CA LEU A 95 31.04 -20.39 -17.24
C LEU A 95 30.15 -19.27 -16.69
N GLN A 96 28.84 -19.40 -16.83
CA GLN A 96 27.88 -18.51 -16.19
C GLN A 96 27.67 -18.92 -14.74
N ILE A 97 28.16 -18.09 -13.81
CA ILE A 97 27.78 -18.18 -12.40
C ILE A 97 26.37 -17.60 -12.31
N LYS A 98 25.38 -18.44 -12.00
CA LYS A 98 24.01 -17.99 -11.74
C LYS A 98 24.03 -17.17 -10.45
N GLU A 99 23.63 -15.90 -10.52
CA GLU A 99 23.53 -15.05 -9.33
C GLU A 99 22.65 -15.73 -8.27
N PRO A 100 23.04 -15.68 -6.98
CA PRO A 100 22.23 -16.25 -5.92
C PRO A 100 20.87 -15.55 -5.86
N ALA A 101 19.81 -16.33 -5.73
CA ALA A 101 18.46 -15.79 -5.63
C ALA A 101 18.32 -14.93 -4.36
N LYS A 102 17.88 -13.68 -4.53
CA LYS A 102 17.68 -12.71 -3.45
C LYS A 102 16.35 -12.84 -2.72
N LEU A 103 15.38 -13.53 -3.32
CA LEU A 103 14.02 -13.66 -2.82
C LEU A 103 13.70 -15.12 -2.49
N VAL A 104 13.06 -15.34 -1.35
CA VAL A 104 12.53 -16.65 -0.93
C VAL A 104 11.06 -16.52 -0.60
N LEU A 105 10.27 -17.47 -1.09
CA LEU A 105 8.89 -17.66 -0.69
C LEU A 105 8.84 -18.73 0.40
N VAL A 106 8.24 -18.38 1.54
CA VAL A 106 8.07 -19.29 2.68
C VAL A 106 6.57 -19.55 2.88
N VAL A 107 6.19 -20.81 2.99
CA VAL A 107 4.82 -21.27 3.23
C VAL A 107 4.79 -22.12 4.49
N ARG A 108 3.91 -21.79 5.44
CA ARG A 108 3.71 -22.65 6.62
C ARG A 108 2.83 -23.84 6.25
N VAL A 109 3.35 -25.05 6.41
CA VAL A 109 2.64 -26.29 6.01
C VAL A 109 2.08 -27.04 7.23
N LYS A 110 2.74 -26.96 8.39
CA LYS A 110 2.36 -27.74 9.57
C LYS A 110 2.54 -26.98 10.88
N GLY A 111 2.05 -27.61 11.95
CA GLY A 111 2.19 -27.20 13.35
C GLY A 111 1.11 -26.23 13.81
N GLN A 112 0.54 -26.47 14.99
CA GLN A 112 -0.24 -25.47 15.71
C GLN A 112 0.70 -24.56 16.52
N PRO A 113 0.40 -23.24 16.64
CA PRO A 113 1.28 -22.31 17.33
C PRO A 113 1.66 -22.73 18.75
N ASP A 114 0.71 -23.29 19.52
CA ASP A 114 0.86 -23.43 20.98
C ASP A 114 1.18 -24.85 21.49
N ARG A 115 1.14 -25.87 20.61
CA ARG A 115 1.27 -27.28 21.03
C ARG A 115 2.54 -27.98 20.55
N ASP A 116 3.01 -27.61 19.36
CA ASP A 116 4.03 -28.38 18.66
C ASP A 116 5.39 -27.66 18.56
N MET A 117 5.50 -26.46 19.14
CA MET A 117 6.58 -25.51 18.83
C MET A 117 7.23 -24.94 20.09
N ASP A 118 8.57 -24.94 20.10
CA ASP A 118 9.37 -24.18 21.05
C ASP A 118 9.15 -22.67 20.90
N ASP A 119 9.25 -21.92 22.01
CA ASP A 119 9.04 -20.47 22.05
C ASP A 119 9.90 -19.72 21.04
N ARG A 120 11.13 -20.18 20.80
CA ARG A 120 12.03 -19.59 19.81
C ARG A 120 11.47 -19.72 18.40
N THR A 121 10.92 -20.88 18.08
CA THR A 121 10.30 -21.17 16.77
C THR A 121 9.05 -20.32 16.58
N GLN A 122 8.21 -20.21 17.62
CA GLN A 122 7.00 -19.39 17.60
C GLN A 122 7.33 -17.91 17.36
N ARG A 123 8.34 -17.36 18.05
CA ARG A 123 8.80 -15.98 17.86
C ARG A 123 9.23 -15.72 16.42
N ILE A 124 10.00 -16.63 15.82
CA ILE A 124 10.45 -16.49 14.42
C ILE A 124 9.25 -16.52 13.45
N LEU A 125 8.31 -17.46 13.63
CA LEU A 125 7.12 -17.55 12.79
C LEU A 125 6.24 -16.30 12.91
N ASN A 126 6.10 -15.75 14.11
CA ASN A 126 5.39 -14.50 14.35
C ASN A 126 6.10 -13.31 13.70
N SER A 127 7.44 -13.24 13.74
CA SER A 127 8.21 -12.22 13.00
C SER A 127 7.97 -12.30 11.49
N PHE A 128 7.83 -13.51 10.94
CA PHE A 128 7.48 -13.72 9.53
C PHE A 128 5.99 -13.58 9.22
N ARG A 129 5.15 -13.30 10.24
CA ARG A 129 3.69 -13.22 10.15
C ARG A 129 3.05 -14.52 9.63
N LEU A 130 3.69 -15.66 9.87
CA LEU A 130 3.25 -17.00 9.48
C LEU A 130 2.55 -17.71 10.65
N THR A 131 1.50 -17.08 11.21
CA THR A 131 0.80 -17.60 12.40
C THR A 131 -0.16 -18.75 12.08
N LYS A 132 -0.74 -18.77 10.87
CA LYS A 132 -1.70 -19.79 10.44
C LYS A 132 -1.08 -20.72 9.40
N VAL A 133 -1.56 -21.96 9.34
CA VAL A 133 -1.18 -22.92 8.29
C VAL A 133 -1.68 -22.42 6.93
N ASN A 134 -0.95 -22.75 5.86
CA ASN A 134 -1.14 -22.30 4.49
C ASN A 134 -0.99 -20.78 4.30
N PHE A 135 -0.41 -20.07 5.27
CA PHE A 135 0.00 -18.69 5.04
C PHE A 135 1.36 -18.68 4.37
N ALA A 136 1.55 -17.74 3.45
CA ALA A 136 2.78 -17.57 2.72
C ALA A 136 3.30 -16.13 2.82
N ARG A 137 4.62 -15.99 2.84
CA ARG A 137 5.30 -14.71 2.91
C ARG A 137 6.53 -14.71 2.02
N LEU A 138 6.75 -13.57 1.35
CA LEU A 138 7.98 -13.30 0.61
C LEU A 138 9.00 -12.69 1.57
N LEU A 139 10.22 -13.22 1.56
CA LEU A 139 11.32 -12.77 2.40
C LEU A 139 12.55 -12.52 1.54
N GLU A 140 13.24 -11.43 1.83
CA GLU A 140 14.57 -11.16 1.30
C GLU A 140 15.58 -12.12 1.95
N LEU A 141 16.43 -12.73 1.13
CA LEU A 141 17.42 -13.70 1.58
C LEU A 141 18.69 -13.00 2.09
N ASN A 142 18.73 -12.77 3.40
CA ASN A 142 19.91 -12.37 4.15
C ASN A 142 20.44 -13.55 5.01
N ASP A 143 21.71 -13.52 5.42
CA ASP A 143 22.33 -14.56 6.26
C ASP A 143 21.55 -14.81 7.55
N TYR A 144 20.96 -13.76 8.13
CA TYR A 144 20.08 -13.86 9.30
C TYR A 144 18.78 -14.60 8.98
N THR A 145 18.10 -14.21 7.90
CA THR A 145 16.85 -14.88 7.48
C THR A 145 17.09 -16.33 7.13
N LYS A 146 18.23 -16.67 6.52
CA LYS A 146 18.64 -18.03 6.22
C LYS A 146 18.83 -18.86 7.49
N LYS A 147 19.46 -18.30 8.53
CA LYS A 147 19.59 -18.94 9.85
C LYS A 147 18.22 -19.13 10.51
N MET A 148 17.35 -18.14 10.45
CA MET A 148 15.98 -18.23 10.99
C MET A 148 15.15 -19.30 10.27
N ILE A 149 15.19 -19.35 8.94
CA ILE A 149 14.50 -20.35 8.11
C ILE A 149 14.96 -21.76 8.47
N ARG A 150 16.27 -21.98 8.71
CA ARG A 150 16.79 -23.28 9.15
C ARG A 150 16.20 -23.74 10.48
N ILE A 151 15.93 -22.83 11.41
CA ILE A 151 15.33 -23.18 12.72
C ILE A 151 13.87 -23.59 12.54
N ILE A 152 13.11 -22.84 11.73
CA ILE A 152 11.69 -23.13 11.47
C ILE A 152 11.47 -24.16 10.37
N GLU A 153 12.55 -24.68 9.78
CA GLU A 153 12.56 -25.60 8.65
C GLU A 153 11.60 -26.78 8.84
N PRO A 154 11.44 -27.39 10.04
CA PRO A 154 10.47 -28.45 10.25
C PRO A 154 9.02 -28.04 10.00
N PHE A 155 8.65 -26.77 10.03
CA PHE A 155 7.25 -26.33 9.95
C PHE A 155 6.89 -25.64 8.63
N VAL A 156 7.89 -25.22 7.87
CA VAL A 156 7.73 -24.41 6.66
C VAL A 156 8.36 -25.06 5.44
N THR A 157 7.68 -24.94 4.32
CA THR A 157 8.27 -25.19 3.01
C THR A 157 8.74 -23.87 2.43
N TYR A 158 9.92 -23.83 1.83
CA TYR A 158 10.42 -22.62 1.20
C TYR A 158 11.13 -22.90 -0.12
N GLY A 159 11.25 -21.88 -0.97
CA GLY A 159 11.95 -22.00 -2.25
C GLY A 159 12.06 -20.67 -2.97
N TYR A 160 12.50 -20.72 -4.24
CA TYR A 160 12.75 -19.56 -5.07
C TYR A 160 11.57 -19.33 -6.01
N PRO A 161 10.76 -18.27 -5.78
CA PRO A 161 9.60 -18.00 -6.60
C PRO A 161 10.02 -17.42 -7.96
N THR A 162 9.27 -17.74 -9.01
CA THR A 162 9.38 -17.05 -10.31
C THR A 162 8.60 -15.73 -10.28
N LYS A 163 8.92 -14.80 -11.20
CA LYS A 163 8.14 -13.56 -11.37
C LYS A 163 6.64 -13.86 -11.55
N LYS A 164 6.30 -14.91 -12.32
CA LYS A 164 4.92 -15.32 -12.54
C LYS A 164 4.23 -15.75 -11.23
N THR A 165 4.91 -16.53 -10.40
CA THR A 165 4.36 -16.96 -9.11
C THR A 165 4.12 -15.79 -8.17
N VAL A 166 5.05 -14.83 -8.09
CA VAL A 166 4.86 -13.59 -7.31
C VAL A 166 3.67 -12.79 -7.85
N GLN A 167 3.59 -12.64 -9.17
CA GLN A 167 2.50 -11.94 -9.85
C GLN A 167 1.13 -12.58 -9.55
N ASP A 168 1.01 -13.89 -9.66
CA ASP A 168 -0.22 -14.63 -9.37
C ASP A 168 -0.63 -14.48 -7.89
N LEU A 169 0.33 -14.51 -6.96
CA LEU A 169 0.07 -14.31 -5.53
C LEU A 169 -0.46 -12.90 -5.24
N VAL A 170 0.19 -11.87 -5.78
CA VAL A 170 -0.23 -10.48 -5.57
C VAL A 170 -1.59 -10.21 -6.19
N TYR A 171 -1.84 -10.67 -7.43
CA TYR A 171 -3.13 -10.43 -8.07
C TYR A 171 -4.28 -11.21 -7.45
N LYS A 172 -4.10 -12.49 -7.13
CA LYS A 172 -5.20 -13.34 -6.66
C LYS A 172 -5.43 -13.25 -5.16
N ARG A 173 -4.36 -13.00 -4.40
CA ARG A 173 -4.35 -13.14 -2.92
C ARG A 173 -3.77 -11.91 -2.23
N GLY A 174 -3.44 -10.84 -2.97
CA GLY A 174 -2.96 -9.58 -2.42
C GLY A 174 -4.06 -8.88 -1.62
N MET A 175 -3.85 -8.82 -0.31
CA MET A 175 -4.76 -8.16 0.64
C MET A 175 -3.96 -7.15 1.46
N ILE A 176 -4.63 -6.09 1.87
CA ILE A 176 -4.10 -5.03 2.71
C ILE A 176 -4.95 -4.89 3.96
N LEU A 177 -4.35 -4.35 5.02
CA LEU A 177 -5.04 -4.01 6.24
C LEU A 177 -5.42 -2.53 6.18
N GLN A 178 -6.70 -2.23 6.00
CA GLN A 178 -7.24 -0.87 5.96
C GLN A 178 -8.27 -0.71 7.09
N ASP A 179 -8.05 0.25 7.98
CA ASP A 179 -8.92 0.51 9.14
C ASP A 179 -9.24 -0.73 9.99
N GLY A 180 -8.26 -1.64 10.12
CA GLY A 180 -8.41 -2.91 10.84
C GLY A 180 -9.11 -4.02 10.04
N ASN A 181 -9.64 -3.73 8.86
CA ASN A 181 -10.30 -4.68 7.98
C ASN A 181 -9.37 -5.17 6.86
N LEU A 182 -9.57 -6.42 6.45
CA LEU A 182 -8.80 -7.04 5.38
C LEU A 182 -9.48 -6.75 4.03
N VAL A 183 -8.83 -5.96 3.17
CA VAL A 183 -9.40 -5.50 1.89
C VAL A 183 -8.50 -5.96 0.74
N PRO A 184 -9.06 -6.51 -0.37
CA PRO A 184 -8.27 -6.84 -1.56
C PRO A 184 -7.77 -5.58 -2.26
N ILE A 185 -6.59 -5.65 -2.89
CA ILE A 185 -6.05 -4.53 -3.65
C ILE A 185 -6.81 -4.40 -4.98
N THR A 186 -7.71 -3.43 -5.07
CA THR A 186 -8.58 -3.22 -6.24
C THR A 186 -8.24 -1.96 -7.03
N SER A 187 -7.78 -0.89 -6.37
CA SER A 187 -7.48 0.39 -7.02
C SER A 187 -6.03 0.81 -6.81
N ASN A 188 -5.46 1.46 -7.85
CA ASN A 188 -4.12 2.06 -7.75
C ASN A 188 -4.08 3.27 -6.81
N GLU A 189 -5.23 3.90 -6.55
CA GLU A 189 -5.33 5.04 -5.62
C GLU A 189 -4.94 4.64 -4.20
N LEU A 190 -5.36 3.46 -3.73
CA LEU A 190 -4.99 2.94 -2.41
C LEU A 190 -3.49 2.67 -2.30
N ILE A 191 -2.87 2.22 -3.39
CA ILE A 191 -1.43 1.97 -3.45
C ILE A 191 -0.67 3.28 -3.39
N GLU A 192 -1.07 4.26 -4.21
CA GLU A 192 -0.43 5.58 -4.27
C GLU A 192 -0.53 6.33 -2.93
N GLU A 193 -1.66 6.20 -2.21
CA GLU A 193 -1.84 6.82 -0.90
C GLU A 193 -0.83 6.30 0.15
N HIS A 194 -0.58 4.99 0.17
CA HIS A 194 0.29 4.36 1.18
C HIS A 194 1.76 4.33 0.76
N LEU A 195 2.03 4.04 -0.51
CA LEU A 195 3.36 3.75 -1.04
C LEU A 195 3.86 4.80 -2.05
N GLY A 196 3.07 5.83 -2.36
CA GLY A 196 3.48 6.88 -3.30
C GLY A 196 4.73 7.67 -2.88
N LYS A 197 5.08 7.64 -1.59
CA LYS A 197 6.35 8.20 -1.07
C LYS A 197 7.59 7.43 -1.52
N HIS A 198 7.40 6.16 -1.91
CA HIS A 198 8.45 5.22 -2.31
C HIS A 198 8.48 5.01 -3.84
N ASP A 199 7.86 5.93 -4.61
CA ASP A 199 7.69 5.82 -6.07
C ASP A 199 6.97 4.54 -6.55
N VAL A 200 6.21 3.88 -5.66
CA VAL A 200 5.39 2.71 -5.98
C VAL A 200 3.95 3.17 -6.14
N ILE A 201 3.48 3.21 -7.40
CA ILE A 201 2.19 3.82 -7.74
C ILE A 201 1.17 2.75 -8.15
N CYS A 202 1.62 1.63 -8.69
CA CYS A 202 0.73 0.58 -9.20
C CYS A 202 1.11 -0.83 -8.73
N LEU A 203 0.20 -1.78 -8.98
CA LEU A 203 0.42 -3.20 -8.68
C LEU A 203 1.66 -3.79 -9.35
N GLU A 204 1.99 -3.38 -10.58
CA GLU A 204 3.18 -3.90 -11.28
C GLU A 204 4.47 -3.40 -10.63
N ASP A 205 4.48 -2.18 -10.09
CA ASP A 205 5.61 -1.65 -9.32
C ASP A 205 5.81 -2.46 -8.03
N ILE A 206 4.72 -2.82 -7.34
CA ILE A 206 4.77 -3.74 -6.18
C ILE A 206 5.40 -5.07 -6.57
N ILE A 207 4.94 -5.69 -7.66
CA ILE A 207 5.46 -6.99 -8.12
C ILE A 207 6.95 -6.87 -8.50
N HIS A 208 7.33 -5.78 -9.16
CA HIS A 208 8.72 -5.53 -9.53
C HIS A 208 9.59 -5.42 -8.29
N GLU A 209 9.22 -4.55 -7.36
CA GLU A 209 9.96 -4.26 -6.13
C GLU A 209 10.12 -5.52 -5.26
N LEU A 210 9.05 -6.31 -5.15
CA LEU A 210 9.08 -7.60 -4.43
C LEU A 210 10.01 -8.61 -5.12
N PHE A 211 9.97 -8.72 -6.44
CA PHE A 211 10.76 -9.72 -7.17
C PHE A 211 12.25 -9.37 -7.22
N THR A 212 12.59 -8.09 -7.38
CA THR A 212 13.98 -7.63 -7.46
C THR A 212 14.63 -7.43 -6.09
N CYS A 213 13.84 -7.43 -5.00
CA CYS A 213 14.27 -7.01 -3.67
C CYS A 213 14.90 -5.60 -3.73
N GLY A 214 14.12 -4.61 -4.16
CA GLY A 214 14.57 -3.22 -4.24
C GLY A 214 14.73 -2.53 -2.88
N GLU A 215 15.04 -1.24 -2.90
CA GLU A 215 15.32 -0.44 -1.70
C GLU A 215 14.13 -0.35 -0.74
N HIS A 216 12.91 -0.40 -1.27
CA HIS A 216 11.66 -0.28 -0.51
C HIS A 216 10.93 -1.61 -0.33
N PHE A 217 11.66 -2.73 -0.48
CA PHE A 217 11.11 -4.08 -0.34
C PHE A 217 10.40 -4.29 1.00
N LYS A 218 10.96 -3.77 2.09
CA LYS A 218 10.42 -3.99 3.45
C LYS A 218 9.07 -3.30 3.63
N GLU A 219 8.96 -2.07 3.14
CA GLU A 219 7.77 -1.24 3.18
C GLU A 219 6.65 -1.86 2.34
N VAL A 220 6.95 -2.25 1.10
CA VAL A 220 6.00 -2.92 0.20
C VAL A 220 5.56 -4.27 0.77
N ASN A 221 6.49 -5.08 1.29
CA ASN A 221 6.14 -6.36 1.89
C ASN A 221 5.27 -6.13 3.13
N ASN A 222 5.60 -5.18 4.00
CA ASN A 222 4.84 -4.88 5.22
C ASN A 222 3.43 -4.36 4.95
N PHE A 223 3.24 -3.60 3.87
CA PHE A 223 1.95 -3.14 3.36
C PHE A 223 1.03 -4.31 3.01
N LEU A 224 1.58 -5.35 2.37
CA LEU A 224 0.83 -6.57 2.09
C LEU A 224 0.59 -7.39 3.37
N CYS A 225 -0.60 -7.96 3.51
CA CYS A 225 -0.84 -9.03 4.45
C CYS A 225 -0.18 -10.34 3.97
N PRO A 226 0.06 -11.31 4.87
CA PRO A 226 0.48 -12.66 4.46
C PRO A 226 -0.53 -13.27 3.48
N PHE A 227 -0.04 -13.93 2.43
CA PHE A 227 -0.89 -14.56 1.43
C PHE A 227 -1.53 -15.80 2.04
N LYS A 228 -2.85 -15.75 2.24
CA LYS A 228 -3.62 -16.93 2.65
C LYS A 228 -3.78 -17.85 1.44
N LEU A 229 -3.11 -18.99 1.43
CA LEU A 229 -3.24 -20.02 0.39
C LEU A 229 -4.39 -21.00 0.70
N SER A 230 -4.91 -21.65 -0.35
CA SER A 230 -5.84 -22.77 -0.18
C SER A 230 -5.05 -24.03 0.19
N PRO A 231 -5.63 -24.99 0.94
CA PRO A 231 -4.96 -26.27 1.14
C PRO A 231 -4.66 -26.93 -0.22
N PRO A 232 -3.54 -27.67 -0.34
CA PRO A 232 -3.19 -28.33 -1.60
C PRO A 232 -4.32 -29.28 -2.00
N LYS A 233 -4.79 -29.17 -3.25
CA LYS A 233 -5.85 -30.06 -3.76
C LYS A 233 -5.38 -31.50 -3.68
N LEU A 234 -5.98 -32.29 -2.79
CA LEU A 234 -5.84 -33.73 -2.79
C LEU A 234 -6.58 -34.23 -4.03
N ILE A 235 -5.87 -34.79 -5.01
CA ILE A 235 -6.52 -35.46 -6.14
C ILE A 235 -7.20 -36.70 -5.55
N GLU A 236 -8.53 -36.66 -5.41
CA GLU A 236 -9.34 -37.79 -4.95
C GLU A 236 -9.07 -39.00 -5.86
N GLY A 237 -8.66 -40.13 -5.29
CA GLY A 237 -8.48 -41.41 -6.00
C GLY A 237 -7.06 -41.96 -6.03
N THR A 238 -6.02 -41.16 -5.76
CA THR A 238 -4.65 -41.67 -5.62
C THR A 238 -4.16 -41.50 -4.18
N ARG A 239 -4.13 -42.59 -3.40
CA ARG A 239 -3.21 -42.77 -2.25
C ARG A 239 -1.73 -42.84 -2.69
N LYS A 240 -1.39 -42.11 -3.75
CA LYS A 240 -0.04 -41.90 -4.24
C LYS A 240 0.01 -40.44 -4.58
N VAL A 241 0.32 -39.65 -3.55
CA VAL A 241 0.80 -38.28 -3.73
C VAL A 241 1.87 -38.37 -4.80
N LEU A 242 1.63 -37.78 -5.97
CA LEU A 242 2.57 -37.67 -7.07
C LEU A 242 3.66 -36.63 -6.72
N VAL A 243 4.16 -36.69 -5.49
CA VAL A 243 5.35 -35.97 -5.03
C VAL A 243 6.42 -37.04 -5.05
N LYS A 244 7.19 -37.08 -6.14
CA LYS A 244 8.57 -37.61 -6.11
C LYS A 244 9.17 -37.18 -4.78
N GLU A 245 9.59 -38.12 -3.94
CA GLU A 245 10.59 -38.09 -2.83
C GLU A 245 10.96 -36.77 -2.10
N THR A 246 10.27 -35.65 -2.30
CA THR A 246 10.58 -34.36 -1.72
C THR A 246 9.81 -34.28 -0.41
N PRO A 247 10.51 -34.11 0.73
CA PRO A 247 9.86 -33.95 2.02
C PRO A 247 8.77 -32.86 1.96
N ALA A 248 7.69 -33.03 2.72
CA ALA A 248 6.58 -32.07 2.79
C ALA A 248 6.99 -30.68 3.30
N THR A 249 8.26 -30.50 3.65
CA THR A 249 8.79 -29.41 4.47
C THR A 249 10.26 -29.18 4.07
N GLY A 250 10.79 -27.97 4.23
CA GLY A 250 12.16 -27.61 3.85
C GLY A 250 12.29 -26.98 2.47
N ASN A 251 13.51 -26.96 1.95
CA ASN A 251 13.84 -26.25 0.70
C ASN A 251 13.43 -27.04 -0.55
N ARG A 252 12.44 -26.55 -1.28
CA ARG A 252 11.97 -27.07 -2.58
C ARG A 252 12.66 -26.45 -3.79
N LYS A 253 13.56 -25.48 -3.59
CA LYS A 253 14.21 -24.72 -4.67
C LYS A 253 13.18 -24.18 -5.67
N ASP A 254 13.21 -24.64 -6.92
CA ASP A 254 12.33 -24.18 -8.00
C ASP A 254 10.96 -24.91 -8.00
N GLU A 255 10.82 -26.07 -7.33
CA GLU A 255 9.55 -26.84 -7.25
C GLU A 255 8.49 -26.14 -6.39
N ILE A 256 8.87 -25.10 -5.66
CA ILE A 256 7.94 -24.27 -4.88
C ILE A 256 6.87 -23.63 -5.77
N ASN A 257 7.22 -23.35 -7.03
CA ASN A 257 6.35 -22.66 -7.96
C ASN A 257 5.14 -23.53 -8.32
N ASP A 258 5.37 -24.82 -8.58
CA ASP A 258 4.32 -25.79 -8.87
C ASP A 258 3.47 -26.06 -7.62
N PHE A 259 4.11 -26.14 -6.45
CA PHE A 259 3.43 -26.32 -5.16
C PHE A 259 2.43 -25.18 -4.87
N VAL A 260 2.86 -23.93 -5.04
CA VAL A 260 2.01 -22.76 -4.83
C VAL A 260 0.94 -22.64 -5.91
N GLN A 261 1.25 -23.01 -7.14
CA GLN A 261 0.27 -23.02 -8.22
C GLN A 261 -0.87 -24.02 -7.95
N ALA A 262 -0.59 -25.16 -7.32
CA ALA A 262 -1.60 -26.12 -6.90
C ALA A 262 -2.49 -25.63 -5.73
N MET A 263 -1.98 -24.70 -4.92
CA MET A 263 -2.67 -24.07 -3.79
C MET A 263 -3.35 -22.74 -4.14
N ASN A 264 -3.18 -22.27 -5.39
CA ASN A 264 -3.75 -21.03 -5.89
C ASN A 264 -5.21 -21.16 -6.30
#